data_AF-A0A7J2NPQ8-F1
#
_entry.id   AF-A0A7J2NPQ8-F1
#
_cell.length_a   1.000
_cell.length_b   1.000
_cell.length_c   1.000
_cell.angle_alpha   90.00
_cell.angle_beta   90.00
_cell.angle_gamma   90.00
#
_symmetry.space_group_name_H-M   'P 1'
#
loop_
_entity.id
_entity.type
_entity.pdbx_description
1 polymer ?
#
loop_
_entity_poly.entity_id
_entity_poly.type
_entity_poly.pdbx_seq_one_letter_code
_entity_poly.pdbx_strand_id
1 'polypeptide(L)' 'LTADTVADAIKESKVEEKVKHRKLIIPGKAARISGEIEELSNWEVLVGPQDSSGIPKYLQDKWK' A
#
# COMPACT_ATOMS: atom_id res chain seq x y z
N LEU A 1 7.15 -4.95 11.66
CA LEU A 1 6.75 -4.80 10.25
C LEU A 1 7.73 -3.82 9.64
N THR A 2 8.66 -4.34 8.87
CA THR A 2 9.70 -3.59 8.15
C THR A 2 9.32 -3.50 6.67
N ALA A 3 9.88 -2.51 5.96
CA ALA A 3 9.52 -2.25 4.56
C ALA A 3 9.90 -3.41 3.64
N ASP A 4 11.02 -4.07 3.92
CA ASP A 4 11.49 -5.29 3.26
C ASP A 4 10.44 -6.40 3.25
N THR A 5 9.82 -6.71 4.40
CA THR A 5 8.83 -7.78 4.51
C THR A 5 7.59 -7.48 3.67
N VAL A 6 7.19 -6.22 3.55
CA VAL A 6 6.06 -5.81 2.70
C VAL A 6 6.43 -5.93 1.22
N ALA A 7 7.62 -5.48 0.83
CA ALA A 7 8.09 -5.59 -0.54
C ALA A 7 8.24 -7.05 -0.99
N ASP A 8 8.73 -7.94 -0.11
CA ASP A 8 8.82 -9.37 -0.38
C ASP A 8 7.43 -9.99 -0.53
N ALA A 9 6.49 -9.66 0.37
CA ALA A 9 5.11 -10.13 0.29
C ALA A 9 4.39 -9.70 -1.01
N ILE A 10 4.69 -8.50 -1.53
CA ILE A 10 4.16 -8.02 -2.83
C ILE A 10 4.66 -8.91 -3.97
N LYS A 11 5.96 -9.22 -3.98
CA LYS A 11 6.59 -10.10 -4.99
C LYS A 11 6.06 -11.52 -4.89
N GLU A 12 6.00 -12.09 -3.69
CA GLU A 12 5.45 -13.43 -3.43
C GLU A 12 3.97 -13.53 -3.83
N SER A 13 3.18 -12.49 -3.56
CA SER A 13 1.75 -12.47 -3.89
C SER A 13 1.46 -12.34 -5.39
N LYS A 14 2.49 -12.05 -6.20
CA LYS A 14 2.41 -11.80 -7.64
C LYS A 14 1.30 -10.82 -8.00
N VAL A 15 1.13 -9.78 -7.17
CA VAL A 15 0.07 -8.78 -7.38
C VAL A 15 0.28 -7.98 -8.66
N GLU A 16 1.52 -7.84 -9.13
CA GLU A 16 1.86 -7.23 -10.42
C GLU A 16 1.16 -7.91 -11.61
N GLU A 17 0.86 -9.21 -11.52
CA GLU A 17 0.17 -9.96 -12.58
C GLU A 17 -1.37 -9.90 -12.43
N LYS A 18 -1.86 -9.53 -11.24
CA LYS A 18 -3.30 -9.54 -10.91
C LYS A 18 -3.97 -8.19 -11.13
N VAL A 19 -3.23 -7.10 -11.02
CA VAL A 19 -3.75 -5.74 -11.16
C VAL A 19 -3.01 -4.96 -12.24
N LYS A 20 -3.74 -4.12 -12.98
CA LYS A 20 -3.16 -3.24 -14.01
C LYS A 20 -2.53 -1.97 -13.42
N HIS A 21 -2.72 -1.74 -12.12
CA HIS A 21 -2.22 -0.56 -11.41
C HIS A 21 -1.11 -0.96 -10.44
N ARG A 22 -0.15 -0.06 -10.22
CA ARG A 22 0.89 -0.20 -9.20
C ARG A 22 0.61 0.72 -8.01
N LYS A 23 -0.57 0.59 -7.41
CA LYS A 23 -1.02 1.37 -6.25
C LYS A 23 -1.23 0.44 -5.06
N LEU A 24 -0.65 0.76 -3.91
CA LEU A 24 -0.72 -0.02 -2.67
C LEU A 24 -1.27 0.87 -1.55
N ILE A 25 -2.33 0.43 -0.86
CA ILE A 25 -2.84 1.16 0.31
C ILE A 25 -2.28 0.54 1.59
N ILE A 26 -1.60 1.34 2.40
CA ILE A 26 -1.09 0.92 3.71
C ILE A 26 -1.90 1.55 4.85
N PRO A 27 -1.98 0.91 6.04
CA PRO A 27 -2.62 1.52 7.20
C PRO A 27 -1.94 2.83 7.60
N GLY A 28 -2.70 3.79 8.15
CA GLY A 28 -2.13 5.06 8.63
C GLY A 28 -1.02 4.90 9.68
N LYS A 29 -1.03 3.80 10.44
CA LYS A 29 0.03 3.45 11.41
C LYS A 29 1.36 3.09 10.75
N ALA A 30 1.33 2.62 9.50
CA ALA A 30 2.50 2.25 8.70
C ALA A 30 3.01 3.41 7.83
N ALA A 31 2.43 4.62 7.94
CA ALA A 31 2.84 5.78 7.15
C ALA A 31 4.34 6.09 7.23
N ARG A 32 4.99 5.79 8.37
CA ARG A 32 6.43 6.01 8.56
C ARG A 32 7.31 5.19 7.61
N ILE A 33 6.87 3.99 7.21
CA ILE A 33 7.61 3.10 6.31
C ILE A 33 7.12 3.18 4.86
N SER A 34 6.20 4.11 4.55
CA SER A 34 5.62 4.26 3.21
C SER A 34 6.65 4.54 2.12
N GLY A 35 7.55 5.50 2.35
CA GLY A 35 8.59 5.88 1.37
C GLY A 35 9.56 4.73 1.10
N GLU A 36 9.97 4.01 2.13
CA GLU A 36 10.88 2.88 2.01
C GLU A 36 10.22 1.71 1.25
N ILE A 37 8.91 1.46 1.47
CA ILE A 37 8.14 0.48 0.70
C ILE A 37 8.01 0.94 -0.77
N GLU A 38 7.74 2.21 -1.02
CA GLU A 38 7.60 2.77 -2.37
C GLU A 38 8.89 2.61 -3.18
N GLU A 39 10.05 2.91 -2.58
CA GLU A 39 11.36 2.71 -3.22
C GLU A 39 11.67 1.23 -3.48
N LEU A 40 11.37 0.34 -2.53
CA LEU A 40 11.69 -1.09 -2.65
C LEU A 40 10.74 -1.85 -3.59
N SER A 41 9.45 -1.48 -3.59
CA SER A 41 8.43 -2.13 -4.40
C SER A 41 8.24 -1.48 -5.77
N ASN A 42 8.60 -0.20 -5.92
CA ASN A 42 8.32 0.62 -7.09
C ASN A 42 6.80 0.73 -7.38
N TRP A 43 6.00 0.72 -6.31
CA TRP A 43 4.54 0.93 -6.31
C TRP A 43 4.21 2.22 -5.59
N GLU A 44 3.20 2.94 -6.06
CA GLU A 44 2.66 4.13 -5.40
C GLU A 44 2.02 3.74 -4.07
N VAL A 45 2.62 4.18 -2.96
CA VAL A 45 2.14 3.83 -1.62
C VAL A 45 1.21 4.91 -1.09
N LEU A 46 -0.06 4.57 -0.96
CA LEU A 46 -1.13 5.43 -0.47
C LEU A 46 -1.38 5.16 1.00
N VAL A 47 -1.29 6.20 1.82
CA VAL A 47 -1.56 6.10 3.26
C VAL A 47 -3.07 6.15 3.50
N GLY A 48 -3.62 5.01 3.91
CA GLY A 48 -5.02 4.83 4.28
C GLY A 48 -5.35 5.28 5.71
N PRO A 49 -6.61 5.10 6.14
CA PRO A 49 -7.06 5.46 7.48
C PRO A 49 -6.38 4.61 8.56
N GLN A 50 -6.41 5.08 9.80
CA GLN A 50 -5.91 4.32 10.96
C GLN A 50 -6.84 3.17 11.35
N ASP A 51 -8.13 3.32 11.05
CA ASP A 51 -9.18 2.33 11.32
C ASP A 51 -9.82 1.86 10.01
N SER A 52 -10.02 0.55 9.87
CA SER A 52 -10.58 -0.08 8.67
C SER A 52 -11.99 0.42 8.34
N SER A 53 -12.73 0.93 9.32
CA SER A 53 -14.03 1.57 9.14
C SER A 53 -13.99 2.79 8.21
N GLY A 54 -12.83 3.43 8.06
CA GLY A 54 -12.63 4.58 7.18
C GLY A 54 -12.34 4.22 5.72
N ILE A 55 -12.08 2.95 5.40
CA ILE A 55 -11.68 2.50 4.05
C ILE A 55 -12.72 2.90 2.98
N PRO A 56 -14.05 2.72 3.19
CA PRO A 56 -15.03 3.07 2.17
C PRO A 56 -14.97 4.55 1.77
N LYS A 57 -14.84 5.44 2.76
CA LYS A 57 -14.75 6.89 2.54
C LYS A 57 -13.41 7.28 1.91
N TYR A 58 -12.32 6.62 2.32
CA TYR A 58 -11.00 6.83 1.75
C TYR A 58 -10.96 6.49 0.25
N LEU A 59 -11.51 5.33 -0.13
CA LEU A 59 -11.53 4.92 -1.52
C LEU A 59 -12.33 5.90 -2.40
N GLN A 60 -13.46 6.41 -1.91
CA GLN A 60 -14.25 7.40 -2.67
C GLN A 60 -13.51 8.73 -2.90
N ASP A 61 -12.70 9.18 -1.94
CA ASP A 61 -12.00 10.47 -2.01
C ASP A 61 -10.65 10.37 -2.72
N LYS A 62 -9.87 9.32 -2.41
CA LYS A 62 -8.46 9.17 -2.77
C LYS A 62 -8.20 8.16 -3.88
N TRP A 63 -9.07 7.18 -4.08
CA TRP A 63 -8.91 6.17 -5.11
C TRP A 63 -9.68 6.57 -6.37
N LYS A 64 -9.08 7.48 -7.13
CA LYS A 64 -9.50 7.84 -8.50
C LYS A 64 -8.55 7.26 -9.54
#